data_AF-A0A2E1WYN2-F1
#
_entry.id   AF-A0A2E1WYN2-F1
#
_cell.length_a   1.000
_cell.length_b   1.000
_cell.length_c   1.000
_cell.angle_alpha   90.00
_cell.angle_beta   90.00
_cell.angle_gamma   90.00
#
_symmetry.space_group_name_H-M   'P 1'
#
loop_
_entity.id
_entity.type
_entity.pdbx_description
1 polymer ?
#
loop_
_entity_poly.entity_id
_entity_poly.type
_entity_poly.pdbx_seq_one_letter_code
_entity_poly.pdbx_strand_id
1 'polypeptide(L)'
;MNSQIKNIVFLAFLNILFSNVLLVPENYSSIQEAINSSAQNDTVLVGPGLYVENLFINNISISIVSSDGANNTIIDGSNNNSVININSSGNNVLINGFTVKNGVGDLFASGSRYGGGIISRNTILTLDSLIVENNESFAGGGVCIYDMEPSSTQSIIKNSIIKNNIASEGGGVFVINQSLDIINSTIDGNGMIPFGSGGGVQALAANINLLNTNLINNHSRFGGGIYIGNSVSSIEKTIISNNISDSKGGGIWVGSDSNLDFSETLITDNFSDGFGGGIFISSANLFIDKSTIANNIVAANVVGAGLYINQGLVNVSNSIVYFNRIEGDNSINYNLGVDSSILFNSYNVEYSNIEGNEDLLPLSTGVIYDNPNFDDNSYFLLETSPCIDSGNPLYTDPDGTRLDIGAYYYNQNSCSILGDLNNDGYVNILDVLLLVNIILDSNSIYNMCNDINQDTYVDILDVLVTINIIFND
;
A
#
# COMPACT_ATOMS: atom_id res chain seq x y z
N MET A 1 -46.89 -65.65 16.97
CA MET A 1 -47.01 -64.36 16.27
C MET A 1 -45.65 -63.67 16.34
N ASN A 2 -44.87 -63.82 15.26
CA ASN A 2 -43.51 -63.30 15.14
C ASN A 2 -43.55 -61.82 14.74
N SER A 3 -43.04 -60.95 15.61
CA SER A 3 -42.77 -59.54 15.31
C SER A 3 -41.31 -59.43 14.84
N GLN A 4 -41.11 -59.46 13.51
CA GLN A 4 -39.83 -59.06 12.91
C GLN A 4 -39.69 -57.53 13.01
N ILE A 5 -38.74 -57.09 13.84
CA ILE A 5 -38.26 -55.71 13.86
C ILE A 5 -37.55 -55.46 12.52
N LYS A 6 -38.16 -54.64 11.67
CA LYS A 6 -37.52 -54.05 10.49
C LYS A 6 -36.47 -53.05 10.98
N ASN A 7 -35.20 -53.44 10.96
CA ASN A 7 -34.10 -52.47 11.01
C ASN A 7 -34.08 -51.73 9.68
N ILE A 8 -34.63 -50.52 9.68
CA ILE A 8 -34.44 -49.53 8.63
C ILE A 8 -32.99 -49.06 8.74
N VAL A 9 -32.14 -49.52 7.83
CA VAL A 9 -30.82 -48.91 7.60
C VAL A 9 -31.08 -47.62 6.84
N PHE A 10 -31.05 -46.50 7.56
CA PHE A 10 -31.03 -45.17 6.97
C PHE A 10 -29.63 -44.96 6.39
N LEU A 11 -29.45 -45.19 5.09
CA LEU A 11 -28.25 -44.74 4.37
C LEU A 11 -28.33 -43.21 4.30
N ALA A 12 -27.70 -42.53 5.25
CA ALA A 12 -27.32 -41.15 5.07
C ALA A 12 -26.23 -41.12 3.99
N PHE A 13 -26.59 -40.70 2.77
CA PHE A 13 -25.60 -40.25 1.80
C PHE A 13 -24.93 -39.02 2.39
N LEU A 14 -23.73 -39.22 2.93
CA LEU A 14 -22.83 -38.14 3.28
C LEU A 14 -22.35 -37.55 1.93
N ASN A 15 -23.04 -36.52 1.44
CA ASN A 15 -22.53 -35.75 0.31
C ASN A 15 -21.26 -35.05 0.80
N ILE A 16 -20.11 -35.60 0.43
CA ILE A 16 -18.84 -34.90 0.51
C ILE A 16 -18.94 -33.80 -0.56
N LEU A 17 -19.18 -32.57 -0.12
CA LEU A 17 -19.15 -31.39 -1.00
C LEU A 17 -17.70 -31.21 -1.46
N PHE A 18 -17.41 -31.61 -2.70
CA PHE A 18 -16.20 -31.17 -3.39
C PHE A 18 -16.46 -29.75 -3.93
N SER A 19 -15.44 -28.90 -3.85
CA SER A 19 -15.42 -27.63 -4.57
C SER A 19 -15.49 -27.91 -6.07
N ASN A 20 -16.49 -27.35 -6.74
CA ASN A 20 -16.68 -27.45 -8.18
C ASN A 20 -16.13 -26.21 -8.89
N VAL A 21 -15.83 -26.37 -10.19
CA VAL A 21 -15.46 -25.26 -11.08
C VAL A 21 -16.62 -24.99 -12.03
N LEU A 22 -17.16 -23.77 -11.98
CA LEU A 22 -18.24 -23.28 -12.83
C LEU A 22 -17.65 -22.38 -13.91
N LEU A 23 -17.85 -22.72 -15.18
CA LEU A 23 -17.24 -22.03 -16.32
C LEU A 23 -18.17 -20.96 -16.90
N VAL A 24 -17.69 -19.73 -17.02
CA VAL A 24 -18.37 -18.60 -17.67
C VAL A 24 -17.52 -18.17 -18.88
N PRO A 25 -18.06 -18.03 -20.10
CA PRO A 25 -19.47 -18.17 -20.48
C PRO A 25 -19.88 -19.60 -20.90
N GLU A 26 -19.00 -20.60 -20.77
CA GLU A 26 -19.25 -21.94 -21.36
C GLU A 26 -20.49 -22.64 -20.78
N ASN A 27 -20.62 -22.69 -19.45
CA ASN A 27 -21.70 -23.38 -18.77
C ASN A 27 -22.78 -22.43 -18.25
N TYR A 28 -22.42 -21.17 -18.06
CA TYR A 28 -23.27 -20.11 -17.51
C TYR A 28 -23.16 -18.86 -18.37
N SER A 29 -24.28 -18.21 -18.65
CA SER A 29 -24.30 -17.07 -19.58
C SER A 29 -23.78 -15.76 -18.97
N SER A 30 -23.71 -15.70 -17.64
CA SER A 30 -23.27 -14.53 -16.86
C SER A 30 -22.52 -14.98 -15.61
N ILE A 31 -21.72 -14.08 -15.04
CA ILE A 31 -20.98 -14.37 -13.79
C ILE A 31 -21.98 -14.55 -12.64
N GLN A 32 -23.00 -13.69 -12.56
CA GLN A 32 -24.02 -13.80 -11.51
C GLN A 32 -24.79 -15.13 -11.56
N GLU A 33 -25.07 -15.67 -12.75
CA GLU A 33 -25.74 -16.97 -12.89
C GLU A 33 -24.91 -18.11 -12.29
N ALA A 34 -23.58 -18.09 -12.51
CA ALA A 34 -22.65 -19.03 -11.91
C ALA A 34 -22.56 -18.87 -10.38
N ILE A 35 -22.48 -17.63 -9.87
CA ILE A 35 -22.50 -17.35 -8.43
C ILE A 35 -23.78 -17.92 -7.79
N ASN A 36 -24.95 -17.68 -8.39
CA ASN A 36 -26.23 -18.17 -7.89
C ASN A 36 -26.31 -19.70 -7.83
N SER A 37 -25.50 -20.39 -8.64
CA SER A 37 -25.46 -21.85 -8.73
C SER A 37 -24.35 -22.48 -7.87
N SER A 38 -23.49 -21.67 -7.25
CA SER A 38 -22.34 -22.12 -6.48
C SER A 38 -22.74 -22.64 -5.09
N ALA A 39 -21.99 -23.64 -4.63
CA ALA A 39 -21.95 -24.11 -3.26
C ALA A 39 -20.70 -23.58 -2.52
N GLN A 40 -20.62 -23.86 -1.22
CA GLN A 40 -19.50 -23.41 -0.39
C GLN A 40 -18.15 -23.88 -0.96
N ASN A 41 -17.24 -22.93 -1.11
CA ASN A 41 -15.89 -23.05 -1.63
C ASN A 41 -15.78 -23.40 -3.12
N ASP A 42 -16.86 -23.26 -3.90
CA ASP A 42 -16.78 -23.39 -5.36
C ASP A 42 -15.92 -22.30 -5.99
N THR A 43 -15.47 -22.55 -7.21
CA THR A 43 -14.76 -21.59 -8.06
C THR A 43 -15.59 -21.25 -9.29
N VAL A 44 -15.83 -19.96 -9.53
CA VAL A 44 -16.35 -19.43 -10.79
C VAL A 44 -15.15 -19.01 -11.63
N LEU A 45 -14.86 -19.77 -12.69
CA LEU A 45 -13.77 -19.48 -13.63
C LEU A 45 -14.33 -18.74 -14.85
N VAL A 46 -13.84 -17.52 -15.07
CA VAL A 46 -14.38 -16.58 -16.05
C VAL A 46 -13.42 -16.42 -17.23
N GLY A 47 -13.91 -16.68 -18.43
CA GLY A 47 -13.24 -16.45 -19.71
C GLY A 47 -13.03 -14.96 -19.99
N PRO A 48 -12.07 -14.57 -20.85
CA PRO A 48 -11.88 -13.19 -21.26
C PRO A 48 -13.15 -12.62 -21.91
N GLY A 49 -13.43 -11.35 -21.64
CA GLY A 49 -14.63 -10.68 -22.13
C GLY A 49 -15.04 -9.45 -21.33
N LEU A 50 -16.05 -8.76 -21.83
CA LEU A 50 -16.74 -7.66 -21.15
C LEU A 50 -18.06 -8.18 -20.57
N TYR A 51 -18.18 -8.12 -19.25
CA TYR A 51 -19.35 -8.53 -18.48
C TYR A 51 -20.00 -7.28 -17.90
N VAL A 52 -21.12 -6.86 -18.49
CA VAL A 52 -21.91 -5.72 -18.00
C VAL A 52 -22.88 -6.23 -16.94
N GLU A 53 -22.43 -6.27 -15.69
CA GLU A 53 -23.12 -6.89 -14.57
C GLU A 53 -22.82 -6.12 -13.25
N ASN A 54 -23.73 -6.25 -12.28
CA ASN A 54 -23.45 -5.91 -10.88
C ASN A 54 -23.57 -7.21 -10.07
N LEU A 55 -22.47 -7.66 -9.48
CA LEU A 55 -22.38 -8.95 -8.81
C LEU A 55 -22.83 -8.85 -7.35
N PHE A 56 -23.58 -9.85 -6.89
CA PHE A 56 -24.05 -9.99 -5.52
C PHE A 56 -23.61 -11.35 -4.98
N ILE A 57 -22.74 -11.32 -3.98
CA ILE A 57 -22.17 -12.50 -3.32
C ILE A 57 -22.66 -12.49 -1.87
N ASN A 58 -23.48 -13.48 -1.50
CA ASN A 58 -24.15 -13.50 -0.21
C ASN A 58 -23.96 -14.84 0.50
N ASN A 59 -23.51 -14.79 1.77
CA ASN A 59 -23.43 -15.93 2.68
C ASN A 59 -22.71 -17.17 2.11
N ILE A 60 -21.68 -16.95 1.30
CA ILE A 60 -20.93 -18.01 0.63
C ILE A 60 -19.44 -17.72 0.65
N SER A 61 -18.64 -18.76 0.92
CA SER A 61 -17.21 -18.77 0.62
C SER A 61 -17.04 -19.19 -0.84
N ILE A 62 -16.37 -18.38 -1.66
CA ILE A 62 -16.30 -18.59 -3.10
C ILE A 62 -15.03 -17.96 -3.67
N SER A 63 -14.48 -18.57 -4.73
CA SER A 63 -13.44 -17.95 -5.55
C SER A 63 -14.00 -17.55 -6.91
N ILE A 64 -13.81 -16.31 -7.32
CA ILE A 64 -14.16 -15.83 -8.65
C ILE A 64 -12.86 -15.41 -9.32
N VAL A 65 -12.50 -16.11 -10.39
CA VAL A 65 -11.16 -16.05 -10.98
C VAL A 65 -11.27 -15.85 -12.48
N SER A 66 -10.57 -14.85 -12.99
CA SER A 66 -10.35 -14.68 -14.43
C SER A 66 -9.33 -15.69 -14.93
N SER A 67 -9.62 -16.31 -16.07
CA SER A 67 -8.70 -17.23 -16.76
C SER A 67 -7.60 -16.52 -17.55
N ASP A 68 -7.71 -15.21 -17.79
CA ASP A 68 -6.83 -14.46 -18.70
C ASP A 68 -6.40 -13.08 -18.16
N GLY A 69 -6.61 -12.86 -16.85
CA GLY A 69 -6.18 -11.66 -16.13
C GLY A 69 -7.00 -10.39 -16.39
N ALA A 70 -6.65 -9.32 -15.66
CA ALA A 70 -7.47 -8.11 -15.58
C ALA A 70 -7.54 -7.33 -16.90
N ASN A 71 -6.51 -7.44 -17.75
CA ASN A 71 -6.47 -6.76 -19.05
C ASN A 71 -7.50 -7.32 -20.04
N ASN A 72 -7.93 -8.57 -19.86
CA ASN A 72 -8.80 -9.28 -20.81
C ASN A 72 -10.19 -9.59 -20.25
N THR A 73 -10.39 -9.49 -18.93
CA THR A 73 -11.65 -9.82 -18.27
C THR A 73 -12.16 -8.65 -17.46
N ILE A 74 -13.23 -8.02 -17.93
CA ILE A 74 -13.74 -6.74 -17.43
C ILE A 74 -15.15 -6.92 -16.88
N ILE A 75 -15.38 -6.47 -15.65
CA ILE A 75 -16.71 -6.34 -15.06
C ILE A 75 -17.06 -4.85 -15.03
N ASP A 76 -18.11 -4.48 -15.76
CA ASP A 76 -18.55 -3.09 -15.94
C ASP A 76 -19.90 -2.87 -15.27
N GLY A 77 -19.93 -2.01 -14.25
CA GLY A 77 -21.12 -1.71 -13.44
C GLY A 77 -22.14 -0.80 -14.11
N SER A 78 -21.86 -0.26 -15.31
CA SER A 78 -22.77 0.56 -16.12
C SER A 78 -23.36 1.79 -15.43
N ASN A 79 -22.64 2.36 -14.45
CA ASN A 79 -23.03 3.50 -13.62
C ASN A 79 -24.30 3.29 -12.80
N ASN A 80 -24.52 2.08 -12.27
CA ASN A 80 -25.77 1.73 -11.56
C ASN A 80 -25.62 1.57 -10.03
N ASN A 81 -24.86 0.57 -9.61
CA ASN A 81 -24.61 0.20 -8.21
C ASN A 81 -23.11 -0.09 -8.02
N SER A 82 -22.73 -0.65 -6.88
CA SER A 82 -21.42 -1.30 -6.73
C SER A 82 -21.23 -2.34 -7.85
N VAL A 83 -20.05 -2.41 -8.45
CA VAL A 83 -19.77 -3.46 -9.45
C VAL A 83 -19.79 -4.84 -8.81
N ILE A 84 -19.21 -4.96 -7.61
CA ILE A 84 -19.20 -6.19 -6.81
C ILE A 84 -19.66 -5.88 -5.38
N ASN A 85 -20.78 -6.45 -4.97
CA ASN A 85 -21.32 -6.36 -3.60
C ASN A 85 -21.17 -7.69 -2.88
N ILE A 86 -20.43 -7.66 -1.78
CA ILE A 86 -20.08 -8.81 -0.97
C ILE A 86 -20.68 -8.64 0.42
N ASN A 87 -21.57 -9.57 0.77
CA ASN A 87 -22.18 -9.68 2.09
C ASN A 87 -22.15 -11.15 2.54
N SER A 88 -20.95 -11.60 2.88
CA SER A 88 -20.66 -12.99 3.25
C SER A 88 -19.97 -13.03 4.60
N SER A 89 -20.66 -12.55 5.63
CA SER A 89 -20.10 -12.45 7.00
C SER A 89 -19.41 -13.74 7.44
N GLY A 90 -18.14 -13.64 7.85
CA GLY A 90 -17.32 -14.76 8.32
C GLY A 90 -16.90 -15.79 7.26
N ASN A 91 -17.20 -15.56 5.98
CA ASN A 91 -16.79 -16.42 4.88
C ASN A 91 -15.55 -15.87 4.17
N ASN A 92 -14.89 -16.72 3.39
CA ASN A 92 -13.73 -16.35 2.57
C ASN A 92 -14.16 -16.09 1.13
N VAL A 93 -13.91 -14.89 0.63
CA VAL A 93 -14.19 -14.53 -0.76
C VAL A 93 -12.90 -14.11 -1.45
N LEU A 94 -12.59 -14.77 -2.57
CA LEU A 94 -11.47 -14.39 -3.45
C LEU A 94 -12.02 -13.81 -4.75
N ILE A 95 -11.56 -12.62 -5.11
CA ILE A 95 -11.76 -12.02 -6.44
C ILE A 95 -10.39 -11.85 -7.08
N ASN A 96 -10.16 -12.50 -8.22
CA ASN A 96 -8.85 -12.53 -8.85
C ASN A 96 -8.88 -12.22 -10.36
N GLY A 97 -8.02 -11.31 -10.80
CA GLY A 97 -7.71 -11.13 -12.22
C GLY A 97 -8.75 -10.35 -13.04
N PHE A 98 -9.46 -9.39 -12.45
CA PHE A 98 -10.49 -8.61 -13.15
C PHE A 98 -10.15 -7.13 -13.23
N THR A 99 -10.55 -6.48 -14.34
CA THR A 99 -10.83 -5.04 -14.31
C THR A 99 -12.23 -4.82 -13.77
N VAL A 100 -12.39 -3.91 -12.80
CA VAL A 100 -13.67 -3.55 -12.15
C VAL A 100 -13.91 -2.06 -12.31
N LYS A 101 -14.94 -1.66 -13.06
CA LYS A 101 -15.13 -0.25 -13.42
C LYS A 101 -16.59 0.21 -13.54
N ASN A 102 -16.75 1.54 -13.59
CA ASN A 102 -18.01 2.23 -13.82
C ASN A 102 -19.11 1.87 -12.80
N GLY A 103 -18.74 1.60 -11.55
CA GLY A 103 -19.71 1.48 -10.46
C GLY A 103 -19.90 2.82 -9.73
N VAL A 104 -21.11 3.03 -9.22
CA VAL A 104 -21.50 4.28 -8.51
C VAL A 104 -21.85 4.04 -7.03
N GLY A 105 -21.68 2.81 -6.55
CA GLY A 105 -21.91 2.38 -5.18
C GLY A 105 -23.37 2.11 -4.86
N ASP A 106 -23.62 1.31 -3.82
CA ASP A 106 -24.96 0.96 -3.37
C ASP A 106 -25.59 2.08 -2.54
N LEU A 107 -26.88 2.36 -2.74
CA LEU A 107 -27.60 3.38 -1.99
C LEU A 107 -28.01 2.88 -0.60
N PHE A 108 -27.61 3.62 0.43
CA PHE A 108 -27.97 3.33 1.83
C PHE A 108 -29.16 4.15 2.29
N ALA A 109 -29.77 3.73 3.41
CA ALA A 109 -30.88 4.46 4.03
C ALA A 109 -30.52 5.90 4.46
N SER A 110 -29.24 6.20 4.65
CA SER A 110 -28.73 7.55 4.91
C SER A 110 -28.81 8.47 3.69
N GLY A 111 -29.00 7.93 2.49
CA GLY A 111 -28.97 8.65 1.22
C GLY A 111 -27.61 8.67 0.53
N SER A 112 -26.55 8.20 1.20
CA SER A 112 -25.19 8.11 0.64
C SER A 112 -24.96 6.78 -0.08
N ARG A 113 -23.99 6.77 -1.02
CA ARG A 113 -23.60 5.57 -1.79
C ARG A 113 -22.22 5.06 -1.39
N TYR A 114 -22.04 3.76 -1.22
CA TYR A 114 -20.78 3.18 -0.74
C TYR A 114 -20.25 2.14 -1.72
N GLY A 115 -18.93 2.07 -1.87
CA GLY A 115 -18.20 1.06 -2.64
C GLY A 115 -18.51 1.08 -4.13
N GLY A 116 -17.98 2.07 -4.85
CA GLY A 116 -18.21 2.22 -6.29
C GLY A 116 -17.83 0.95 -7.05
N GLY A 117 -16.57 0.55 -6.99
CA GLY A 117 -16.11 -0.70 -7.56
C GLY A 117 -16.57 -1.90 -6.74
N ILE A 118 -16.06 -2.00 -5.52
CA ILE A 118 -16.25 -3.17 -4.66
C ILE A 118 -16.72 -2.70 -3.28
N ILE A 119 -17.76 -3.35 -2.75
CA ILE A 119 -18.18 -3.19 -1.36
C ILE A 119 -18.16 -4.54 -0.65
N SER A 120 -17.63 -4.56 0.59
CA SER A 120 -17.55 -5.74 1.43
C SER A 120 -18.00 -5.45 2.85
N ARG A 121 -18.77 -6.39 3.41
CA ARG A 121 -19.29 -6.35 4.78
C ARG A 121 -18.87 -7.58 5.57
N ASN A 122 -18.08 -7.38 6.61
CA ASN A 122 -17.63 -8.42 7.57
C ASN A 122 -17.12 -9.73 6.92
N THR A 123 -16.50 -9.64 5.75
CA THR A 123 -16.04 -10.80 4.97
C THR A 123 -14.52 -10.88 5.04
N ILE A 124 -13.96 -12.09 5.08
CA ILE A 124 -12.51 -12.28 4.88
C ILE A 124 -12.28 -12.19 3.37
N LEU A 125 -11.94 -10.99 2.90
CA LEU A 125 -11.84 -10.68 1.48
C LEU A 125 -10.39 -10.74 1.02
N THR A 126 -10.14 -11.44 -0.08
CA THR A 126 -8.88 -11.33 -0.84
C THR A 126 -9.17 -10.77 -2.22
N LEU A 127 -8.61 -9.61 -2.50
CA LEU A 127 -8.60 -8.97 -3.81
C LEU A 127 -7.20 -9.11 -4.39
N ASP A 128 -7.06 -9.82 -5.52
CA ASP A 128 -5.75 -10.15 -6.08
C ASP A 128 -5.70 -9.88 -7.58
N SER A 129 -4.62 -9.26 -8.04
CA SER A 129 -4.36 -9.08 -9.48
C SER A 129 -5.49 -8.30 -10.17
N LEU A 130 -6.06 -7.30 -9.49
CA LEU A 130 -7.19 -6.51 -9.99
C LEU A 130 -6.73 -5.17 -10.59
N ILE A 131 -7.54 -4.65 -11.51
CA ILE A 131 -7.52 -3.23 -11.88
C ILE A 131 -8.88 -2.64 -11.49
N VAL A 132 -8.93 -1.84 -10.42
CA VAL A 132 -10.15 -1.17 -9.96
C VAL A 132 -10.10 0.29 -10.40
N GLU A 133 -10.90 0.66 -11.40
CA GLU A 133 -10.78 1.98 -12.04
C GLU A 133 -12.09 2.67 -12.38
N ASN A 134 -12.08 4.01 -12.40
CA ASN A 134 -13.20 4.84 -12.86
C ASN A 134 -14.51 4.53 -12.13
N ASN A 135 -14.42 4.30 -10.82
CA ASN A 135 -15.59 4.12 -9.96
C ASN A 135 -15.81 5.36 -9.10
N GLU A 136 -17.06 5.64 -8.80
CA GLU A 136 -17.48 6.80 -8.02
C GLU A 136 -18.35 6.35 -6.84
N SER A 137 -18.22 6.98 -5.68
CA SER A 137 -19.18 6.79 -4.57
C SER A 137 -19.10 7.94 -3.58
N PHE A 138 -19.89 7.89 -2.51
CA PHE A 138 -19.64 8.76 -1.35
C PHE A 138 -18.48 8.23 -0.51
N ALA A 139 -18.39 6.92 -0.27
CA ALA A 139 -17.31 6.29 0.49
C ALA A 139 -16.78 5.03 -0.20
N GLY A 140 -15.46 4.95 -0.39
CA GLY A 140 -14.78 3.89 -1.12
C GLY A 140 -15.13 3.96 -2.60
N GLY A 141 -14.47 4.85 -3.35
CA GLY A 141 -14.72 4.98 -4.79
C GLY A 141 -14.35 3.67 -5.49
N GLY A 142 -13.12 3.21 -5.28
CA GLY A 142 -12.67 1.90 -5.74
C GLY A 142 -13.19 0.77 -4.85
N VAL A 143 -12.76 0.75 -3.59
CA VAL A 143 -13.05 -0.34 -2.63
C VAL A 143 -13.57 0.23 -1.31
N CYS A 144 -14.67 -0.31 -0.81
CA CYS A 144 -15.22 -0.02 0.51
C CYS A 144 -15.27 -1.31 1.34
N ILE A 145 -14.49 -1.39 2.41
CA ILE A 145 -14.53 -2.48 3.39
C ILE A 145 -15.07 -1.91 4.69
N TYR A 146 -16.22 -2.38 5.14
CA TYR A 146 -16.83 -1.80 6.32
C TYR A 146 -17.64 -2.79 7.13
N ASP A 147 -17.68 -2.57 8.43
CA ASP A 147 -18.61 -3.24 9.32
C ASP A 147 -19.33 -2.23 10.22
N MET A 148 -20.53 -2.59 10.68
CA MET A 148 -21.33 -1.75 11.57
C MET A 148 -20.72 -1.67 12.98
N GLU A 149 -19.99 -2.71 13.37
CA GLU A 149 -19.31 -2.82 14.67
C GLU A 149 -17.85 -3.23 14.46
N PRO A 150 -16.93 -2.87 15.37
CA PRO A 150 -15.54 -3.29 15.30
C PRO A 150 -15.39 -4.81 15.18
N SER A 151 -14.64 -5.25 14.18
CA SER A 151 -14.39 -6.65 13.85
C SER A 151 -12.90 -6.95 13.82
N SER A 152 -12.52 -8.17 14.23
CA SER A 152 -11.15 -8.68 14.09
C SER A 152 -10.86 -9.27 12.70
N THR A 153 -11.79 -9.13 11.76
CA THR A 153 -11.63 -9.63 10.39
C THR A 153 -10.57 -8.80 9.65
N GLN A 154 -9.60 -9.50 9.07
CA GLN A 154 -8.57 -8.95 8.19
C GLN A 154 -8.93 -9.25 6.73
N SER A 155 -8.86 -8.24 5.87
CA SER A 155 -8.92 -8.42 4.41
C SER A 155 -7.58 -8.08 3.76
N ILE A 156 -7.36 -8.53 2.53
CA ILE A 156 -6.11 -8.36 1.80
C ILE A 156 -6.40 -7.83 0.39
N ILE A 157 -5.68 -6.79 0.00
CA ILE A 157 -5.52 -6.36 -1.40
C ILE A 157 -4.08 -6.63 -1.79
N LYS A 158 -3.85 -7.36 -2.88
CA LYS A 158 -2.50 -7.64 -3.35
C LYS A 158 -2.35 -7.63 -4.87
N ASN A 159 -1.15 -7.32 -5.35
CA ASN A 159 -0.81 -7.31 -6.77
C ASN A 159 -1.79 -6.49 -7.62
N SER A 160 -2.42 -5.46 -7.05
CA SER A 160 -3.57 -4.79 -7.65
C SER A 160 -3.28 -3.32 -7.92
N ILE A 161 -4.00 -2.77 -8.90
CA ILE A 161 -3.97 -1.36 -9.26
C ILE A 161 -5.34 -0.76 -8.96
N ILE A 162 -5.39 0.24 -8.08
CA ILE A 162 -6.60 0.99 -7.74
C ILE A 162 -6.39 2.41 -8.22
N LYS A 163 -7.08 2.83 -9.29
CA LYS A 163 -6.78 4.11 -9.94
C LYS A 163 -7.98 4.88 -10.44
N ASN A 164 -7.86 6.21 -10.49
CA ASN A 164 -8.88 7.10 -11.05
C ASN A 164 -10.28 6.89 -10.44
N ASN A 165 -10.35 6.49 -9.17
CA ASN A 165 -11.61 6.39 -8.44
C ASN A 165 -11.84 7.67 -7.63
N ILE A 166 -13.10 8.02 -7.43
CA ILE A 166 -13.48 9.28 -6.78
C ILE A 166 -14.50 9.01 -5.67
N ALA A 167 -14.22 9.48 -4.45
CA ALA A 167 -15.19 9.45 -3.36
C ALA A 167 -14.97 10.56 -2.34
N SER A 168 -16.00 10.95 -1.60
CA SER A 168 -15.82 11.89 -0.48
C SER A 168 -15.02 11.25 0.67
N GLU A 169 -15.01 9.93 0.81
CA GLU A 169 -14.28 9.22 1.84
C GLU A 169 -13.53 8.05 1.21
N GLY A 170 -12.20 8.07 1.18
CA GLY A 170 -11.41 6.99 0.57
C GLY A 170 -11.64 6.88 -0.93
N GLY A 171 -11.07 7.79 -1.72
CA GLY A 171 -11.23 7.81 -3.18
C GLY A 171 -10.88 6.46 -3.80
N GLY A 172 -9.69 5.94 -3.49
CA GLY A 172 -9.29 4.58 -3.83
C GLY A 172 -9.91 3.54 -2.91
N VAL A 173 -9.58 3.62 -1.61
CA VAL A 173 -9.96 2.65 -0.59
C VAL A 173 -10.52 3.34 0.64
N PHE A 174 -11.67 2.88 1.12
CA PHE A 174 -12.25 3.26 2.40
C PHE A 174 -12.38 2.02 3.30
N VAL A 175 -11.84 2.11 4.51
CA VAL A 175 -11.94 1.05 5.52
C VAL A 175 -12.46 1.61 6.85
N ILE A 176 -13.46 0.96 7.42
CA ILE A 176 -13.95 1.27 8.76
C ILE A 176 -14.32 0.01 9.56
N ASN A 177 -13.95 -0.03 10.83
CA ASN A 177 -14.25 -1.13 11.77
C ASN A 177 -13.70 -2.51 11.38
N GLN A 178 -12.81 -2.58 10.39
CA GLN A 178 -12.14 -3.81 9.94
C GLN A 178 -10.68 -3.49 9.60
N SER A 179 -9.83 -4.50 9.51
CA SER A 179 -8.42 -4.31 9.17
C SER A 179 -8.11 -4.74 7.74
N LEU A 180 -7.13 -4.09 7.11
CA LEU A 180 -6.77 -4.31 5.71
C LEU A 180 -5.25 -4.33 5.50
N ASP A 181 -4.75 -5.38 4.84
CA ASP A 181 -3.40 -5.41 4.31
C ASP A 181 -3.41 -5.02 2.82
N ILE A 182 -2.50 -4.14 2.42
CA ILE A 182 -2.28 -3.76 1.02
C ILE A 182 -0.83 -4.09 0.67
N ILE A 183 -0.65 -5.02 -0.26
CA ILE A 183 0.66 -5.64 -0.53
C ILE A 183 0.98 -5.58 -2.03
N ASN A 184 2.19 -5.19 -2.42
CA ASN A 184 2.63 -5.22 -3.82
C ASN A 184 1.64 -4.53 -4.78
N SER A 185 1.06 -3.41 -4.36
CA SER A 185 -0.07 -2.79 -5.06
C SER A 185 0.22 -1.32 -5.39
N THR A 186 -0.59 -0.76 -6.28
CA THR A 186 -0.49 0.66 -6.67
C THR A 186 -1.85 1.32 -6.49
N ILE A 187 -1.86 2.46 -5.80
CA ILE A 187 -3.02 3.33 -5.57
C ILE A 187 -2.70 4.67 -6.21
N ASP A 188 -3.24 4.90 -7.41
CA ASP A 188 -2.80 5.98 -8.31
C ASP A 188 -3.93 6.89 -8.78
N GLY A 189 -3.79 8.20 -8.64
CA GLY A 189 -4.71 9.16 -9.26
C GLY A 189 -6.13 9.08 -8.69
N ASN A 190 -6.31 8.61 -7.45
CA ASN A 190 -7.62 8.60 -6.80
C ASN A 190 -7.90 9.95 -6.14
N GLY A 191 -9.16 10.36 -6.19
CA GLY A 191 -9.56 11.73 -5.88
C GLY A 191 -10.74 11.83 -4.95
N MET A 192 -11.08 13.07 -4.60
CA MET A 192 -12.29 13.37 -3.84
C MET A 192 -13.41 14.00 -4.67
N ILE A 193 -14.65 13.71 -4.28
CA ILE A 193 -15.75 14.67 -4.48
C ILE A 193 -15.52 15.80 -3.45
N PRO A 194 -15.76 17.10 -3.76
CA PRO A 194 -15.33 18.20 -2.92
C PRO A 194 -15.61 18.01 -1.42
N PHE A 195 -14.60 18.36 -0.60
CA PHE A 195 -14.58 18.27 0.87
C PHE A 195 -14.29 16.89 1.49
N GLY A 196 -13.84 15.93 0.69
CA GLY A 196 -13.52 14.57 1.14
C GLY A 196 -12.13 14.34 1.79
N SER A 197 -11.90 13.15 2.34
CA SER A 197 -10.66 12.76 3.03
C SER A 197 -10.10 11.45 2.48
N GLY A 198 -8.77 11.27 2.55
CA GLY A 198 -8.07 10.07 2.08
C GLY A 198 -8.24 9.82 0.59
N GLY A 199 -7.48 10.54 -0.24
CA GLY A 199 -7.64 10.46 -1.70
C GLY A 199 -7.32 9.04 -2.19
N GLY A 200 -6.19 8.52 -1.75
CA GLY A 200 -5.82 7.12 -1.94
C GLY A 200 -6.55 6.21 -0.96
N VAL A 201 -6.23 6.32 0.33
CA VAL A 201 -6.75 5.46 1.40
C VAL A 201 -7.31 6.28 2.55
N GLN A 202 -8.48 5.91 3.05
CA GLN A 202 -9.00 6.38 4.33
C GLN A 202 -9.30 5.19 5.26
N ALA A 203 -8.76 5.26 6.48
CA ALA A 203 -8.96 4.28 7.54
C ALA A 203 -9.52 4.94 8.81
N LEU A 204 -10.65 4.44 9.30
CA LEU A 204 -11.33 4.93 10.50
C LEU A 204 -11.64 3.77 11.44
N ALA A 205 -11.13 3.77 12.67
CA ALA A 205 -11.29 2.62 13.57
C ALA A 205 -10.88 1.29 12.88
N ALA A 206 -9.84 1.35 12.07
CA ALA A 206 -9.47 0.34 11.09
C ALA A 206 -7.95 0.33 10.92
N ASN A 207 -7.30 -0.81 11.17
CA ASN A 207 -5.86 -0.91 10.99
C ASN A 207 -5.55 -1.15 9.51
N ILE A 208 -4.66 -0.35 8.93
CA ILE A 208 -4.13 -0.58 7.60
C ILE A 208 -2.65 -0.94 7.68
N ASN A 209 -2.24 -2.00 6.99
CA ASN A 209 -0.84 -2.36 6.87
C ASN A 209 -0.44 -2.35 5.40
N LEU A 210 0.50 -1.48 5.04
CA LEU A 210 0.99 -1.35 3.68
C LEU A 210 2.38 -1.98 3.58
N LEU A 211 2.58 -2.84 2.60
CA LEU A 211 3.88 -3.45 2.31
C LEU A 211 4.17 -3.36 0.82
N ASN A 212 5.34 -2.81 0.46
CA ASN A 212 5.79 -2.74 -0.92
C ASN A 212 4.72 -2.16 -1.86
N THR A 213 4.15 -1.01 -1.48
CA THR A 213 3.00 -0.42 -2.16
C THR A 213 3.34 1.00 -2.61
N ASN A 214 2.76 1.42 -3.73
CA ASN A 214 2.89 2.78 -4.25
C ASN A 214 1.57 3.53 -4.06
N LEU A 215 1.59 4.68 -3.39
CA LEU A 215 0.48 5.60 -3.27
C LEU A 215 0.85 6.92 -3.92
N ILE A 216 0.39 7.10 -5.15
CA ILE A 216 0.87 8.17 -6.01
C ILE A 216 -0.26 9.02 -6.60
N ASN A 217 -0.02 10.31 -6.79
CA ASN A 217 -0.93 11.23 -7.49
C ASN A 217 -2.35 11.31 -6.90
N ASN A 218 -2.55 10.94 -5.63
CA ASN A 218 -3.88 10.97 -5.03
C ASN A 218 -4.19 12.35 -4.46
N HIS A 219 -5.47 12.73 -4.48
CA HIS A 219 -5.91 14.08 -4.11
C HIS A 219 -7.12 14.06 -3.17
N SER A 220 -7.02 14.72 -2.02
CA SER A 220 -8.15 14.93 -1.12
C SER A 220 -8.05 16.25 -0.35
N ARG A 221 -9.00 16.53 0.54
CA ARG A 221 -8.87 17.66 1.47
C ARG A 221 -7.92 17.34 2.62
N PHE A 222 -7.95 16.12 3.14
CA PHE A 222 -7.12 15.69 4.27
C PHE A 222 -6.51 14.34 3.98
N GLY A 223 -5.19 14.23 4.02
CA GLY A 223 -4.51 12.99 3.65
C GLY A 223 -4.64 12.74 2.15
N GLY A 224 -3.86 13.44 1.33
CA GLY A 224 -3.91 13.27 -0.13
C GLY A 224 -3.70 11.81 -0.51
N GLY A 225 -2.64 11.21 0.01
CA GLY A 225 -2.39 9.77 -0.07
C GLY A 225 -3.23 8.99 0.94
N ILE A 226 -2.99 9.23 2.24
CA ILE A 226 -3.55 8.43 3.34
C ILE A 226 -4.18 9.31 4.42
N TYR A 227 -5.36 8.92 4.90
CA TYR A 227 -5.98 9.45 6.11
C TYR A 227 -6.20 8.33 7.13
N ILE A 228 -5.69 8.49 8.36
CA ILE A 228 -5.85 7.51 9.46
C ILE A 228 -6.47 8.18 10.69
N GLY A 229 -7.55 7.59 11.20
CA GLY A 229 -8.19 8.01 12.46
C GLY A 229 -8.53 6.83 13.37
N ASN A 230 -8.28 6.97 14.68
CA ASN A 230 -8.56 5.96 15.71
C ASN A 230 -8.03 4.54 15.36
N SER A 231 -6.79 4.45 14.88
CA SER A 231 -6.25 3.20 14.33
C SER A 231 -4.80 2.95 14.73
N VAL A 232 -4.36 1.69 14.64
CA VAL A 232 -2.95 1.28 14.83
C VAL A 232 -2.48 0.64 13.52
N SER A 233 -1.69 1.37 12.75
CA SER A 233 -1.36 1.03 11.36
C SER A 233 0.14 0.97 11.13
N SER A 234 0.58 0.19 10.14
CA SER A 234 1.99 0.12 9.74
C SER A 234 2.18 0.34 8.24
N ILE A 235 3.34 0.90 7.87
CA ILE A 235 3.74 1.08 6.47
C ILE A 235 5.20 0.65 6.32
N GLU A 236 5.48 -0.25 5.40
CA GLU A 236 6.83 -0.76 5.14
C GLU A 236 7.13 -0.77 3.64
N LYS A 237 8.35 -0.40 3.24
CA LYS A 237 8.82 -0.50 1.84
C LYS A 237 7.91 0.20 0.84
N THR A 238 7.25 1.27 1.26
CA THR A 238 6.18 1.91 0.50
C THR A 238 6.66 3.25 -0.04
N ILE A 239 6.17 3.63 -1.22
CA ILE A 239 6.39 4.96 -1.80
C ILE A 239 5.09 5.73 -1.72
N ILE A 240 5.12 6.91 -1.09
CA ILE A 240 3.99 7.84 -1.00
C ILE A 240 4.43 9.14 -1.64
N SER A 241 4.04 9.37 -2.89
CA SER A 241 4.54 10.53 -3.64
C SER A 241 3.53 11.26 -4.51
N ASN A 242 3.79 12.53 -4.78
CA ASN A 242 2.96 13.37 -5.64
C ASN A 242 1.49 13.46 -5.18
N ASN A 243 1.21 13.21 -3.90
CA ASN A 243 -0.14 13.32 -3.36
C ASN A 243 -0.43 14.75 -2.92
N ILE A 244 -1.68 15.18 -3.08
CA ILE A 244 -2.13 16.55 -2.90
C ILE A 244 -3.19 16.61 -1.81
N SER A 245 -3.04 17.56 -0.90
CA SER A 245 -4.07 17.90 0.09
C SER A 245 -4.47 19.37 0.02
N ASP A 246 -5.77 19.66 -0.10
CA ASP A 246 -6.30 21.03 -0.05
C ASP A 246 -6.29 21.65 1.37
N SER A 247 -5.74 20.96 2.37
CA SER A 247 -5.75 21.45 3.76
C SER A 247 -4.59 20.94 4.60
N LYS A 248 -4.47 19.62 4.82
CA LYS A 248 -3.45 19.06 5.74
C LYS A 248 -3.08 17.64 5.36
N GLY A 249 -1.78 17.34 5.42
CA GLY A 249 -1.26 15.99 5.15
C GLY A 249 -1.31 15.69 3.66
N GLY A 250 -0.40 16.26 2.87
CA GLY A 250 -0.30 15.99 1.43
C GLY A 250 -0.11 14.51 1.17
N GLY A 251 0.93 13.92 1.79
CA GLY A 251 1.13 12.47 1.81
C GLY A 251 0.16 11.79 2.79
N ILE A 252 0.32 12.08 4.08
CA ILE A 252 -0.37 11.38 5.17
C ILE A 252 -1.00 12.36 6.17
N TRP A 253 -2.23 12.08 6.57
CA TRP A 253 -2.88 12.66 7.73
C TRP A 253 -3.12 11.57 8.78
N VAL A 254 -2.69 11.80 10.02
CA VAL A 254 -2.92 10.88 11.14
C VAL A 254 -3.48 11.62 12.36
N GLY A 255 -4.52 11.07 12.99
CA GLY A 255 -5.09 11.68 14.19
C GLY A 255 -6.04 10.81 14.99
N SER A 256 -6.73 11.42 15.95
CA SER A 256 -7.74 10.76 16.80
C SER A 256 -7.20 9.57 17.59
N ASP A 257 -6.15 9.79 18.38
CA ASP A 257 -5.47 8.80 19.22
C ASP A 257 -4.90 7.60 18.43
N SER A 258 -4.57 7.81 17.15
CA SER A 258 -3.94 6.80 16.31
C SER A 258 -2.45 6.62 16.63
N ASN A 259 -1.92 5.45 16.28
CA ASN A 259 -0.49 5.19 16.17
C ASN A 259 -0.18 4.74 14.75
N LEU A 260 0.84 5.36 14.15
CA LEU A 260 1.36 4.97 12.86
C LEU A 260 2.85 4.66 13.01
N ASP A 261 3.24 3.47 12.58
CA ASP A 261 4.63 3.06 12.50
C ASP A 261 5.01 2.91 11.04
N PHE A 262 6.16 3.44 10.62
CA PHE A 262 6.65 3.13 9.29
C PHE A 262 8.17 2.97 9.19
N SER A 263 8.57 2.07 8.29
CA SER A 263 9.97 1.73 8.05
C SER A 263 10.30 1.54 6.57
N GLU A 264 11.54 1.84 6.17
CA GLU A 264 12.03 1.62 4.80
C GLU A 264 11.11 2.28 3.76
N THR A 265 10.54 3.44 4.12
CA THR A 265 9.46 4.09 3.35
C THR A 265 9.93 5.44 2.83
N LEU A 266 9.50 5.76 1.61
CA LEU A 266 9.80 7.01 0.92
C LEU A 266 8.53 7.88 0.84
N ILE A 267 8.57 9.08 1.40
CA ILE A 267 7.46 10.05 1.36
C ILE A 267 7.96 11.32 0.69
N THR A 268 7.63 11.50 -0.59
CA THR A 268 8.26 12.57 -1.38
C THR A 268 7.31 13.33 -2.29
N ASP A 269 7.67 14.57 -2.61
CA ASP A 269 6.97 15.35 -3.64
C ASP A 269 5.47 15.53 -3.36
N ASN A 270 5.04 15.36 -2.11
CA ASN A 270 3.66 15.57 -1.72
C ASN A 270 3.43 17.05 -1.41
N PHE A 271 2.23 17.52 -1.69
CA PHE A 271 1.85 18.92 -1.54
C PHE A 271 0.67 19.08 -0.58
N SER A 272 0.73 20.08 0.30
CA SER A 272 -0.43 20.50 1.09
C SER A 272 -0.65 22.02 1.04
N ASP A 273 -1.89 22.44 0.78
CA ASP A 273 -2.31 23.84 0.88
C ASP A 273 -2.26 24.39 2.32
N GLY A 274 -2.11 23.52 3.32
CA GLY A 274 -1.88 23.93 4.70
C GLY A 274 -0.69 23.20 5.31
N PHE A 275 -0.89 22.43 6.38
CA PHE A 275 0.21 21.92 7.19
C PHE A 275 0.55 20.46 6.87
N GLY A 276 1.82 20.09 6.93
CA GLY A 276 2.25 18.71 6.70
C GLY A 276 2.21 18.35 5.22
N GLY A 277 3.13 18.87 4.42
CA GLY A 277 3.25 18.50 3.00
C GLY A 277 3.44 17.00 2.86
N GLY A 278 4.42 16.45 3.59
CA GLY A 278 4.60 15.02 3.78
C GLY A 278 3.55 14.47 4.73
N ILE A 279 3.64 14.85 6.02
CA ILE A 279 2.79 14.28 7.08
C ILE A 279 2.24 15.35 8.02
N PHE A 280 0.95 15.26 8.29
CA PHE A 280 0.28 16.01 9.36
C PHE A 280 -0.20 15.07 10.48
N ILE A 281 0.11 15.42 11.72
CA ILE A 281 -0.26 14.68 12.94
C ILE A 281 -1.18 15.52 13.83
N SER A 282 -2.29 14.95 14.31
CA SER A 282 -3.19 15.59 15.28
C SER A 282 -3.71 14.64 16.35
N SER A 283 -3.18 14.77 17.56
CA SER A 283 -3.50 13.93 18.72
C SER A 283 -3.21 12.46 18.40
N ALA A 284 -2.01 12.17 17.90
CA ALA A 284 -1.59 10.83 17.50
C ALA A 284 -0.08 10.66 17.69
N ASN A 285 0.39 9.40 17.66
CA ASN A 285 1.81 9.10 17.73
C ASN A 285 2.32 8.56 16.39
N LEU A 286 3.56 8.93 16.07
CA LEU A 286 4.24 8.52 14.87
C LEU A 286 5.62 7.95 15.21
N PHE A 287 5.95 6.79 14.65
CA PHE A 287 7.27 6.19 14.73
C PHE A 287 7.81 5.99 13.32
N ILE A 288 9.00 6.53 13.08
CA ILE A 288 9.64 6.58 11.77
C ILE A 288 11.02 5.94 11.92
N ASP A 289 11.27 4.87 11.19
CA ASP A 289 12.57 4.19 11.18
C ASP A 289 13.08 4.00 9.75
N LYS A 290 14.39 4.13 9.49
CA LYS A 290 14.99 3.82 8.18
C LYS A 290 14.19 4.36 7.00
N SER A 291 13.78 5.62 7.03
CA SER A 291 12.83 6.18 6.06
C SER A 291 13.30 7.53 5.54
N THR A 292 12.72 8.01 4.44
CA THR A 292 13.10 9.29 3.84
C THR A 292 11.86 10.12 3.52
N ILE A 293 11.82 11.33 4.06
CA ILE A 293 10.77 12.32 3.86
C ILE A 293 11.39 13.53 3.22
N ALA A 294 11.25 13.67 1.90
CA ALA A 294 11.98 14.69 1.15
C ALA A 294 11.16 15.36 0.06
N ASN A 295 11.54 16.58 -0.31
CA ASN A 295 10.91 17.35 -1.40
C ASN A 295 9.39 17.56 -1.25
N ASN A 296 8.84 17.38 -0.04
CA ASN A 296 7.43 17.69 0.20
C ASN A 296 7.25 19.21 0.33
N ILE A 297 6.12 19.70 -0.13
CA ILE A 297 5.82 21.13 -0.26
C ILE A 297 4.57 21.47 0.54
N VAL A 298 4.60 22.63 1.20
CA VAL A 298 3.39 23.28 1.73
C VAL A 298 3.19 24.63 1.06
N ALA A 299 1.96 25.13 1.02
CA ALA A 299 1.67 26.45 0.46
C ALA A 299 2.38 27.61 1.18
N ALA A 300 2.29 28.82 0.62
CA ALA A 300 2.90 30.00 1.21
C ALA A 300 2.37 30.30 2.64
N ASN A 301 3.28 30.66 3.57
CA ASN A 301 3.02 31.08 4.95
C ASN A 301 2.58 29.98 5.94
N VAL A 302 2.75 28.71 5.58
CA VAL A 302 2.57 27.56 6.48
C VAL A 302 3.91 26.84 6.69
N VAL A 303 4.02 26.06 7.76
CA VAL A 303 5.27 25.37 8.16
C VAL A 303 5.04 23.87 8.27
N GLY A 304 6.12 23.10 8.43
CA GLY A 304 6.05 21.64 8.53
C GLY A 304 5.78 20.99 7.19
N ALA A 305 6.55 21.38 6.18
CA ALA A 305 6.56 20.80 4.85
C ALA A 305 6.83 19.29 4.89
N GLY A 306 7.78 18.84 5.70
CA GLY A 306 8.04 17.42 5.92
C GLY A 306 7.04 16.84 6.91
N LEU A 307 7.13 17.30 8.16
CA LEU A 307 6.32 16.85 9.29
C LEU A 307 5.70 18.05 10.00
N TYR A 308 4.41 18.00 10.30
CA TYR A 308 3.75 18.94 11.19
C TYR A 308 3.00 18.20 12.29
N ILE A 309 3.21 18.58 13.56
CA ILE A 309 2.48 18.04 14.70
C ILE A 309 1.65 19.10 15.43
N ASN A 310 0.35 18.84 15.52
CA ASN A 310 -0.58 19.64 16.33
C ASN A 310 -0.67 19.13 17.77
N GLN A 311 -0.62 17.81 18.00
CA GLN A 311 -0.60 17.21 19.32
C GLN A 311 -0.13 15.75 19.20
N GLY A 312 0.63 15.27 20.18
CA GLY A 312 1.12 13.88 20.24
C GLY A 312 2.64 13.81 20.30
N LEU A 313 3.20 12.70 19.82
CA LEU A 313 4.64 12.42 19.82
C LEU A 313 5.10 11.88 18.46
N VAL A 314 6.26 12.32 18.01
CA VAL A 314 6.92 11.81 16.82
C VAL A 314 8.31 11.32 17.21
N ASN A 315 8.60 10.05 16.96
CA ASN A 315 9.92 9.46 17.11
C ASN A 315 10.50 9.21 15.72
N VAL A 316 11.70 9.72 15.48
CA VAL A 316 12.42 9.57 14.21
C VAL A 316 13.76 8.92 14.49
N SER A 317 14.00 7.74 13.93
CA SER A 317 15.27 7.02 14.01
C SER A 317 15.79 6.65 12.63
N ASN A 318 17.11 6.68 12.43
CA ASN A 318 17.75 6.16 11.20
C ASN A 318 17.16 6.75 9.91
N SER A 319 16.60 7.95 9.96
CA SER A 319 15.77 8.47 8.87
C SER A 319 16.22 9.84 8.39
N ILE A 320 15.83 10.18 7.16
CA ILE A 320 16.12 11.48 6.54
C ILE A 320 14.83 12.31 6.48
N VAL A 321 14.88 13.56 6.95
CA VAL A 321 13.86 14.58 6.72
C VAL A 321 14.56 15.83 6.17
N TYR A 322 14.59 15.96 4.85
CA TYR A 322 15.43 16.94 4.16
C TYR A 322 14.74 17.49 2.92
N PHE A 323 15.09 18.70 2.46
CA PHE A 323 14.54 19.29 1.23
C PHE A 323 13.03 19.55 1.20
N ASN A 324 12.35 19.53 2.35
CA ASN A 324 10.93 19.88 2.39
C ASN A 324 10.78 21.41 2.47
N ARG A 325 9.90 21.98 1.65
CA ARG A 325 9.87 23.43 1.38
C ARG A 325 8.49 24.07 1.46
N ILE A 326 8.49 25.38 1.58
CA ILE A 326 7.33 26.20 1.24
C ILE A 326 7.34 26.42 -0.27
N GLU A 327 6.15 26.43 -0.88
CA GLU A 327 6.00 26.75 -2.28
C GLU A 327 6.66 28.10 -2.61
N GLY A 328 7.62 28.07 -3.54
CA GLY A 328 8.35 29.25 -3.97
C GLY A 328 9.44 29.75 -3.02
N ASP A 329 9.73 29.05 -1.92
CA ASP A 329 10.85 29.35 -1.01
C ASP A 329 11.75 28.12 -0.80
N ASN A 330 13.03 28.28 -1.10
CA ASN A 330 14.05 27.25 -0.94
C ASN A 330 14.76 27.26 0.43
N SER A 331 14.26 28.02 1.42
CA SER A 331 14.91 28.13 2.72
C SER A 331 14.77 26.87 3.59
N ILE A 332 15.74 26.68 4.50
CA ILE A 332 16.05 25.41 5.20
C ILE A 332 15.17 25.11 6.43
N ASN A 333 14.20 25.97 6.78
CA ASN A 333 13.57 25.96 8.11
C ASN A 333 12.13 25.46 8.15
N TYR A 334 11.69 24.67 7.16
CA TYR A 334 10.30 24.26 7.06
C TYR A 334 10.06 22.76 7.17
N ASN A 335 11.08 21.96 7.44
CA ASN A 335 10.95 20.51 7.56
C ASN A 335 10.02 20.09 8.70
N LEU A 336 10.22 20.64 9.91
CA LEU A 336 9.45 20.30 11.10
C LEU A 336 8.58 21.47 11.55
N GLY A 337 7.32 21.21 11.85
CA GLY A 337 6.36 22.20 12.35
C GLY A 337 5.64 21.72 13.60
N VAL A 338 5.39 22.63 14.53
CA VAL A 338 4.59 22.39 15.73
C VAL A 338 3.47 23.43 15.80
N ASP A 339 2.35 23.08 16.45
CA ASP A 339 1.43 24.12 16.91
C ASP A 339 2.16 25.08 17.86
N SER A 340 1.88 26.37 17.72
CA SER A 340 2.44 27.48 18.51
C SER A 340 2.30 27.33 20.03
N SER A 341 1.40 26.46 20.49
CA SER A 341 1.20 26.11 21.91
C SER A 341 2.14 25.00 22.42
N ILE A 342 2.92 24.39 21.53
CA ILE A 342 3.78 23.23 21.77
C ILE A 342 5.25 23.61 21.53
N LEU A 343 6.13 23.16 22.42
CA LEU A 343 7.58 23.20 22.20
C LEU A 343 7.99 21.97 21.37
N PHE A 344 9.09 22.06 20.62
CA PHE A 344 9.65 20.95 19.83
C PHE A 344 9.99 19.67 20.63
N ASN A 345 9.77 19.64 21.94
CA ASN A 345 9.82 18.46 22.80
C ASN A 345 8.88 17.31 22.38
N SER A 346 7.94 17.55 21.46
CA SER A 346 7.13 16.50 20.83
C SER A 346 7.89 15.66 19.80
N TYR A 347 9.04 16.13 19.32
CA TYR A 347 9.93 15.39 18.44
C TYR A 347 11.07 14.77 19.25
N ASN A 348 11.22 13.45 19.11
CA ASN A 348 12.38 12.71 19.57
C ASN A 348 13.14 12.20 18.33
N VAL A 349 14.40 12.61 18.18
CA VAL A 349 15.17 12.34 16.95
C VAL A 349 16.51 11.72 17.31
N GLU A 350 16.76 10.53 16.78
CA GLU A 350 18.01 9.80 17.02
C GLU A 350 18.59 9.28 15.70
N TYR A 351 19.91 9.30 15.55
CA TYR A 351 20.65 8.72 14.42
C TYR A 351 20.02 9.06 13.06
N SER A 352 19.64 10.32 12.85
CA SER A 352 18.83 10.75 11.71
C SER A 352 19.42 11.98 11.05
N ASN A 353 19.07 12.22 9.79
CA ASN A 353 19.51 13.41 9.06
C ASN A 353 18.33 14.36 8.88
N ILE A 354 18.38 15.51 9.56
CA ILE A 354 17.29 16.48 9.56
C ILE A 354 17.84 17.83 9.11
N GLU A 355 17.24 18.42 8.09
CA GLU A 355 17.58 19.78 7.70
C GLU A 355 16.91 20.79 8.64
N GLY A 356 17.73 21.54 9.38
CA GLY A 356 17.31 22.54 10.34
C GLY A 356 18.47 23.02 11.21
N ASN A 357 18.17 23.78 12.27
CA ASN A 357 19.15 24.18 13.28
C ASN A 357 19.12 23.22 14.49
N GLU A 358 20.30 22.89 15.03
CA GLU A 358 20.51 22.14 16.28
C GLU A 358 19.63 22.62 17.44
N ASP A 359 19.38 23.94 17.54
CA ASP A 359 18.55 24.54 18.59
C ASP A 359 17.08 24.08 18.56
N LEU A 360 16.61 23.52 17.44
CA LEU A 360 15.22 23.04 17.27
C LEU A 360 14.97 21.67 17.91
N LEU A 361 16.02 20.87 18.14
CA LEU A 361 15.90 19.47 18.58
C LEU A 361 16.65 19.23 19.89
N PRO A 362 16.09 19.65 21.04
CA PRO A 362 16.78 19.66 22.33
C PRO A 362 17.08 18.27 22.91
N LEU A 363 16.48 17.21 22.37
CA LEU A 363 16.69 15.80 22.75
C LEU A 363 17.14 14.99 21.52
N SER A 364 18.31 15.31 20.99
CA SER A 364 18.86 14.65 19.81
C SER A 364 20.16 13.90 20.11
N THR A 365 20.30 12.71 19.53
CA THR A 365 21.55 11.92 19.58
C THR A 365 21.90 11.48 18.17
N GLY A 366 23.14 11.69 17.71
CA GLY A 366 23.59 11.21 16.39
C GLY A 366 22.86 11.87 15.20
N VAL A 367 22.41 13.12 15.35
CA VAL A 367 21.71 13.84 14.27
C VAL A 367 22.71 14.54 13.35
N ILE A 368 22.49 14.39 12.04
CA ILE A 368 23.28 15.02 10.97
C ILE A 368 22.44 16.15 10.36
N TYR A 369 23.04 17.32 10.15
CA TYR A 369 22.37 18.48 9.54
C TYR A 369 22.86 18.79 8.12
N ASP A 370 23.98 18.18 7.73
CA ASP A 370 24.53 18.29 6.38
C ASP A 370 23.63 17.64 5.34
N ASN A 371 23.79 18.07 4.08
CA ASN A 371 23.05 17.54 2.95
C ASN A 371 23.26 16.02 2.83
N PRO A 372 22.18 15.21 2.69
CA PRO A 372 22.30 13.77 2.51
C PRO A 372 23.00 13.36 1.21
N ASN A 373 23.21 14.26 0.26
CA ASN A 373 23.85 14.01 -1.03
C ASN A 373 23.20 12.82 -1.77
N PHE A 374 21.92 12.98 -2.11
CA PHE A 374 21.23 12.03 -2.98
C PHE A 374 21.76 12.08 -4.41
N ASP A 375 21.62 10.97 -5.13
CA ASP A 375 21.73 10.95 -6.59
C ASP A 375 20.65 11.84 -7.23
N ASP A 376 20.98 12.52 -8.34
CA ASP A 376 20.11 13.55 -8.93
C ASP A 376 18.74 13.04 -9.41
N ASN A 377 18.61 11.74 -9.70
CA ASN A 377 17.38 11.15 -10.25
C ASN A 377 16.69 10.19 -9.29
N SER A 378 17.19 10.06 -8.06
CA SER A 378 16.67 9.10 -7.09
C SER A 378 16.88 9.59 -5.66
N TYR A 379 16.51 8.75 -4.69
CA TYR A 379 16.76 9.02 -3.27
C TYR A 379 17.82 8.08 -2.69
N PHE A 380 18.64 7.45 -3.55
CA PHE A 380 19.82 6.71 -3.14
C PHE A 380 20.93 7.66 -2.72
N LEU A 381 21.71 7.27 -1.70
CA LEU A 381 22.85 8.02 -1.22
C LEU A 381 24.01 7.94 -2.22
N LEU A 382 24.71 9.04 -2.46
CA LEU A 382 25.99 9.04 -3.16
C LEU A 382 27.13 8.63 -2.21
N GLU A 383 28.25 8.14 -2.75
CA GLU A 383 29.44 7.75 -1.98
C GLU A 383 29.94 8.84 -1.00
N THR A 384 29.68 10.11 -1.31
CA THR A 384 30.05 11.27 -0.46
C THR A 384 29.01 11.62 0.59
N SER A 385 27.97 10.81 0.76
CA SER A 385 26.89 11.09 1.69
C SER A 385 27.38 11.00 3.13
N PRO A 386 27.03 11.98 4.00
CA PRO A 386 27.28 11.86 5.44
C PRO A 386 26.35 10.84 6.10
N CYS A 387 25.31 10.34 5.41
CA CYS A 387 24.34 9.40 5.96
C CYS A 387 24.82 7.94 5.94
N ILE A 388 25.90 7.66 5.20
CA ILE A 388 26.52 6.32 5.14
C ILE A 388 27.20 6.01 6.49
N ASP A 389 27.07 4.77 6.96
CA ASP A 389 27.62 4.22 8.20
C ASP A 389 27.28 5.04 9.46
N SER A 390 26.17 5.79 9.43
CA SER A 390 25.89 6.84 10.42
C SER A 390 24.63 6.64 11.25
N GLY A 391 23.81 5.65 10.91
CA GLY A 391 22.64 5.21 11.65
C GLY A 391 22.99 4.57 13.00
N ASN A 392 22.02 4.03 13.70
CA ASN A 392 22.22 3.51 15.05
C ASN A 392 23.28 2.38 15.07
N PRO A 393 24.37 2.50 15.87
CA PRO A 393 25.51 1.59 15.84
C PRO A 393 25.22 0.18 16.36
N LEU A 394 24.01 -0.08 16.86
CA LEU A 394 23.57 -1.42 17.27
C LEU A 394 23.08 -2.27 16.10
N TYR A 395 22.86 -1.67 14.94
CA TYR A 395 22.32 -2.32 13.75
C TYR A 395 23.29 -2.17 12.57
N THR A 396 23.14 -3.07 11.60
CA THR A 396 23.96 -3.15 10.40
C THR A 396 23.08 -3.25 9.18
N ASP A 397 23.58 -2.74 8.06
CA ASP A 397 22.96 -2.93 6.75
C ASP A 397 23.19 -4.35 6.21
N PRO A 398 22.46 -4.72 5.13
CA PRO A 398 22.61 -6.02 4.49
C PRO A 398 24.02 -6.34 3.97
N ASP A 399 24.82 -5.32 3.67
CA ASP A 399 26.21 -5.46 3.24
C ASP A 399 27.18 -5.69 4.42
N GLY A 400 26.68 -5.64 5.66
CA GLY A 400 27.40 -5.91 6.90
C GLY A 400 28.11 -4.69 7.49
N THR A 401 28.00 -3.51 6.88
CA THR A 401 28.51 -2.26 7.45
C THR A 401 27.52 -1.68 8.46
N ARG A 402 27.87 -0.55 9.10
CA ARG A 402 26.97 0.04 10.10
C ARG A 402 25.75 0.59 9.36
N LEU A 403 24.58 0.47 9.98
CA LEU A 403 23.33 0.96 9.39
C LEU A 403 23.47 2.39 8.84
N ASP A 404 23.01 2.60 7.62
CA ASP A 404 22.86 3.88 6.96
C ASP A 404 21.59 4.60 7.43
N ILE A 405 21.60 5.93 7.31
CA ILE A 405 20.43 6.75 7.57
C ILE A 405 19.65 6.91 6.26
N GLY A 406 18.36 6.56 6.26
CA GLY A 406 17.47 6.75 5.11
C GLY A 406 16.66 5.53 4.73
N ALA A 407 15.84 5.66 3.68
CA ALA A 407 15.01 4.58 3.14
C ALA A 407 15.81 3.53 2.36
N TYR A 408 16.95 3.94 1.79
CA TYR A 408 17.83 3.11 1.01
C TYR A 408 19.23 3.18 1.59
N TYR A 409 19.83 2.02 1.84
CA TYR A 409 21.24 1.95 2.22
C TYR A 409 22.13 2.01 0.98
N TYR A 410 23.35 2.49 1.16
CA TYR A 410 24.40 2.48 0.17
C TYR A 410 25.21 1.20 0.31
N ASN A 411 25.09 0.31 -0.68
CA ASN A 411 25.85 -0.93 -0.67
C ASN A 411 27.35 -0.66 -0.93
N GLN A 412 28.16 -0.82 0.11
CA GLN A 412 29.61 -0.62 0.06
C GLN A 412 30.37 -1.86 -0.43
N ASN A 413 29.68 -3.00 -0.58
CA ASN A 413 30.21 -4.18 -1.24
C ASN A 413 30.04 -4.03 -2.76
N SER A 414 30.86 -3.17 -3.37
CA SER A 414 30.98 -3.10 -4.82
C SER A 414 31.40 -4.46 -5.38
N CYS A 415 30.58 -5.05 -6.26
CA CYS A 415 30.97 -6.26 -6.97
C CYS A 415 32.23 -6.02 -7.79
N SER A 416 33.21 -6.92 -7.66
CA SER A 416 34.45 -6.88 -8.45
C SER A 416 34.16 -6.90 -9.95
N ILE A 417 33.12 -7.65 -10.34
CA ILE A 417 32.58 -7.78 -11.69
C ILE A 417 31.05 -7.85 -11.55
N LEU A 418 30.32 -6.99 -12.27
CA LEU A 418 28.86 -6.98 -12.25
C LEU A 418 28.33 -8.30 -12.85
N GLY A 419 27.46 -8.99 -12.12
CA GLY A 419 26.95 -10.33 -12.49
C GLY A 419 27.82 -11.51 -12.06
N ASP A 420 28.96 -11.30 -11.39
CA ASP A 420 29.76 -12.38 -10.75
C ASP A 420 29.26 -12.58 -9.31
N LEU A 421 28.24 -13.42 -9.17
CA LEU A 421 27.53 -13.61 -7.90
C LEU A 421 28.25 -14.57 -6.95
N ASN A 422 29.11 -15.43 -7.49
CA ASN A 422 29.90 -16.36 -6.69
C ASN A 422 31.32 -15.85 -6.37
N ASN A 423 31.71 -14.69 -6.91
CA ASN A 423 33.02 -14.06 -6.78
C ASN A 423 34.18 -14.95 -7.27
N ASP A 424 33.96 -15.74 -8.32
CA ASP A 424 35.00 -16.59 -8.94
C ASP A 424 35.81 -15.86 -10.03
N GLY A 425 35.42 -14.62 -10.34
CA GLY A 425 36.04 -13.77 -11.35
C GLY A 425 35.46 -13.92 -12.76
N TYR A 426 34.36 -14.67 -12.94
CA TYR A 426 33.72 -14.89 -14.22
C TYR A 426 32.20 -14.84 -14.13
N VAL A 427 31.55 -14.03 -14.99
CA VAL A 427 30.09 -14.11 -15.18
C VAL A 427 29.76 -15.33 -16.04
N ASN A 428 29.12 -16.34 -15.44
CA ASN A 428 28.85 -17.61 -16.09
C ASN A 428 27.50 -18.22 -15.65
N ILE A 429 27.21 -19.45 -16.11
CA ILE A 429 25.92 -20.10 -15.84
C ILE A 429 25.66 -20.34 -14.34
N LEU A 430 26.70 -20.41 -13.52
CA LEU A 430 26.55 -20.54 -12.07
C LEU A 430 25.97 -19.26 -11.46
N ASP A 431 26.29 -18.10 -11.99
CA ASP A 431 25.74 -16.81 -11.53
C ASP A 431 24.27 -16.68 -11.91
N VAL A 432 23.88 -17.15 -13.09
CA VAL A 432 22.45 -17.23 -13.48
C VAL A 432 21.66 -18.09 -12.48
N LEU A 433 22.21 -19.23 -12.05
CA LEU A 433 21.55 -20.10 -11.07
C LEU A 433 21.43 -19.44 -9.70
N LEU A 434 22.46 -18.70 -9.26
CA LEU A 434 22.41 -17.94 -8.02
C LEU A 434 21.36 -16.83 -8.10
N LEU A 435 21.33 -16.09 -9.20
CA LEU A 435 20.39 -15.00 -9.42
C LEU A 435 18.93 -15.50 -9.41
N VAL A 436 18.65 -16.62 -10.08
CA VAL A 436 17.32 -17.25 -10.04
C VAL A 436 16.94 -17.65 -8.61
N ASN A 437 17.87 -18.21 -7.83
CA ASN A 437 17.59 -18.56 -6.43
C ASN A 437 17.32 -17.31 -5.56
N ILE A 438 18.05 -16.22 -5.81
CA ILE A 438 17.83 -14.92 -5.15
C ILE A 438 16.43 -14.41 -5.45
N ILE A 439 16.02 -14.41 -6.73
CA ILE A 439 14.69 -13.94 -7.16
C ILE A 439 13.57 -14.80 -6.56
N LEU A 440 13.80 -16.10 -6.36
CA LEU A 440 12.81 -17.02 -5.80
C LEU A 440 12.75 -17.00 -4.27
N ASP A 441 13.76 -16.45 -3.58
CA ASP A 441 13.74 -16.31 -2.13
C ASP A 441 13.04 -15.01 -1.73
N SER A 442 11.86 -15.15 -1.10
CA SER A 442 11.06 -14.01 -0.64
C SER A 442 11.72 -13.19 0.47
N ASN A 443 12.83 -13.67 1.04
CA ASN A 443 13.63 -12.96 2.03
C ASN A 443 14.98 -12.48 1.45
N SER A 444 15.21 -12.61 0.14
CA SER A 444 16.44 -12.13 -0.45
C SER A 444 16.53 -10.62 -0.29
N ILE A 445 17.72 -10.16 0.09
CA ILE A 445 17.98 -8.74 0.26
C ILE A 445 18.55 -8.23 -1.06
N TYR A 446 18.09 -7.05 -1.49
CA TYR A 446 18.61 -6.36 -2.66
C TYR A 446 20.14 -6.30 -2.60
N ASN A 447 20.79 -6.58 -3.72
CA ASN A 447 22.22 -6.42 -3.88
C ASN A 447 22.48 -5.95 -5.31
N MET A 448 23.21 -4.85 -5.47
CA MET A 448 23.58 -4.29 -6.77
C MET A 448 24.34 -5.29 -7.66
N CYS A 449 25.01 -6.29 -7.08
CA CYS A 449 25.59 -7.40 -7.82
C CYS A 449 24.55 -8.21 -8.61
N ASN A 450 23.34 -8.29 -8.08
CA ASN A 450 22.21 -9.06 -8.59
C ASN A 450 21.30 -8.21 -9.50
N ASP A 451 21.29 -6.88 -9.30
CA ASP A 451 20.62 -5.89 -10.14
C ASP A 451 21.57 -5.46 -11.27
N ILE A 452 21.66 -6.34 -12.26
CA ILE A 452 22.62 -6.22 -13.36
C ILE A 452 22.15 -5.17 -14.37
N ASN A 453 20.84 -4.93 -14.46
CA ASN A 453 20.29 -3.90 -15.33
C ASN A 453 20.24 -2.50 -14.66
N GLN A 454 20.53 -2.42 -13.35
CA GLN A 454 20.57 -1.22 -12.53
C GLN A 454 19.23 -0.47 -12.44
N ASP A 455 18.12 -1.20 -12.47
CA ASP A 455 16.77 -0.64 -12.39
C ASP A 455 16.19 -0.64 -10.98
N THR A 456 16.99 -1.01 -9.98
CA THR A 456 16.67 -1.08 -8.55
C THR A 456 15.77 -2.25 -8.15
N TYR A 457 15.41 -3.12 -9.10
CA TYR A 457 14.76 -4.39 -8.84
C TYR A 457 15.73 -5.54 -9.13
N VAL A 458 15.56 -6.66 -8.43
CA VAL A 458 16.26 -7.91 -8.75
C VAL A 458 15.21 -8.88 -9.26
N ASP A 459 15.10 -8.98 -10.58
CA ASP A 459 14.03 -9.73 -11.22
C ASP A 459 14.49 -10.50 -12.47
N ILE A 460 13.52 -10.99 -13.24
CA ILE A 460 13.80 -11.80 -14.42
C ILE A 460 14.57 -11.03 -15.51
N LEU A 461 14.52 -9.70 -15.52
CA LEU A 461 15.27 -8.86 -16.43
C LEU A 461 16.76 -8.94 -16.15
N ASP A 462 17.18 -9.01 -14.88
CA ASP A 462 18.59 -9.20 -14.52
C ASP A 462 19.12 -10.54 -15.00
N VAL A 463 18.30 -11.59 -14.92
CA VAL A 463 18.63 -12.92 -15.46
C VAL A 463 18.86 -12.82 -16.97
N LEU A 464 18.00 -12.09 -17.69
CA LEU A 464 18.15 -11.90 -19.13
C LEU A 464 19.42 -11.12 -19.48
N VAL A 465 19.77 -10.08 -18.69
CA VAL A 465 21.01 -9.33 -18.88
C VAL A 465 22.23 -10.20 -18.59
N THR A 466 22.22 -10.99 -17.51
CA THR A 466 23.30 -11.96 -17.19
C THR A 466 23.55 -12.91 -18.36
N ILE A 467 22.47 -13.49 -18.90
CA ILE A 467 22.53 -14.44 -20.01
C ILE A 467 23.11 -13.76 -21.26
N ASN A 468 22.71 -12.51 -21.52
CA ASN A 468 23.26 -11.75 -22.64
C ASN A 468 24.75 -11.45 -22.46
N ILE A 469 25.23 -11.19 -21.24
CA ILE A 469 26.67 -11.02 -20.97
C ILE A 469 27.42 -12.32 -21.33
N ILE A 470 26.94 -13.47 -20.83
CA ILE A 470 27.56 -14.79 -21.07
C ILE A 470 27.64 -15.15 -22.57
N PHE A 471 26.66 -14.73 -23.37
CA PHE A 471 26.65 -15.03 -24.81
C PHE A 471 27.43 -14.03 -25.67
N ASN A 472 27.77 -12.85 -25.13
CA ASN A 472 28.49 -11.80 -25.86
C ASN A 472 29.98 -11.69 -25.50
N ASP A 473 30.42 -12.36 -24.43
CA ASP A 473 31.83 -12.63 -24.10
C ASP A 473 32.35 -13.92 -24.77
#